data_AF-A0AAJ2AG52-F1
#
_entry.id   AF-A0AAJ2AG52-F1
#
_cell.length_a   1.000
_cell.length_b   1.000
_cell.length_c   1.000
_cell.angle_alpha   90.00
_cell.angle_beta   90.00
_cell.angle_gamma   90.00
#
_symmetry.space_group_name_H-M   'P 1'
#
loop_
_entity.id
_entity.type
_entity.pdbx_description
1 polymer ?
#
loop_
_entity_poly.entity_id
_entity_poly.type
_entity_poly.pdbx_seq_one_letter_code
_entity_poly.pdbx_strand_id
1 'polypeptide(L)'
;MAERIKKDKKVFTDEEHGMLHVGATQEMELWHVNAVNNGIKERDNHGRLYVYFNPHDRVMGSKALQSIGWQGVSDALIDELGDTVKQRMLARGTSCGDAPATTNFGTLPPIPNPEPGVKPGDFWNGNRTAAGVELWTVPGKNQKVNINAEQVPHPITAEEMSKKQQRIVTRVEAGQTVESKQPVERYFEEALSDQDALGAKDKRGNYLDPGVPYLESIHRLEKQVMNDPYAQGPLMRTENHAEMIKRIEEYQPMPTNHSTLPQHHEFMSRVVAWDLPIGFCESHDSLDFWLSLIKDADWTQIGDEYFDKGTLNVPPIPKGIDPETITDEIVAAEAERQKINKPVYEQ
;
A
#
# COMPACT_ATOMS: atom_id res chain seq x y z
N MET A 1 13.18 15.03 -13.04
CA MET A 1 12.58 13.66 -13.03
C MET A 1 11.60 13.46 -14.17
N ALA A 2 10.61 14.34 -14.35
CA ALA A 2 9.59 14.21 -15.40
C ALA A 2 10.15 14.12 -16.82
N GLU A 3 11.15 14.94 -17.18
CA GLU A 3 11.81 14.86 -18.49
C GLU A 3 12.44 13.48 -18.78
N ARG A 4 13.00 12.83 -17.76
CA ARG A 4 13.52 11.46 -17.92
C ARG A 4 12.38 10.47 -18.18
N ILE A 5 11.31 10.54 -17.40
CA ILE A 5 10.14 9.66 -17.55
C ILE A 5 9.52 9.80 -18.94
N LYS A 6 9.39 11.04 -19.44
CA LYS A 6 8.90 11.31 -20.79
C LYS A 6 9.84 10.78 -21.87
N LYS A 7 11.15 10.95 -21.68
CA LYS A 7 12.17 10.45 -22.62
C LYS A 7 12.20 8.92 -22.70
N ASP A 8 12.03 8.27 -21.55
CA ASP A 8 12.07 6.81 -21.43
C ASP A 8 10.73 6.16 -21.82
N LYS A 9 9.67 6.95 -22.04
CA LYS A 9 8.37 6.48 -22.54
C LYS A 9 8.56 5.83 -23.91
N LYS A 10 8.17 4.56 -24.00
CA LYS A 10 8.10 3.80 -25.25
C LYS A 10 6.67 3.39 -25.53
N VAL A 11 6.20 3.74 -26.72
CA VAL A 11 4.93 3.28 -27.27
C VAL A 11 5.25 2.30 -28.39
N PHE A 12 4.46 1.25 -28.53
CA PHE A 12 4.66 0.28 -29.60
C PHE A 12 4.29 0.89 -30.95
N THR A 13 5.06 0.53 -31.96
CA THR A 13 4.80 0.81 -33.36
C THR A 13 3.73 -0.13 -33.91
N ASP A 14 3.14 0.19 -35.07
CA ASP A 14 2.18 -0.71 -35.74
C ASP A 14 2.79 -2.08 -36.07
N GLU A 15 4.10 -2.13 -36.36
CA GLU A 15 4.83 -3.37 -36.60
C GLU A 15 4.95 -4.20 -35.31
N GLU A 16 5.36 -3.58 -34.19
CA GLU A 16 5.42 -4.25 -32.89
C GLU A 16 4.04 -4.72 -32.43
N HIS A 17 2.98 -3.95 -32.67
CA HIS A 17 1.60 -4.38 -32.42
C HIS A 17 1.23 -5.61 -33.27
N GLY A 18 1.64 -5.65 -34.54
CA GLY A 18 1.40 -6.79 -35.42
C GLY A 18 2.13 -8.08 -34.98
N MET A 19 3.17 -7.95 -34.16
CA MET A 19 3.93 -9.08 -33.61
C MET A 19 3.36 -9.61 -32.29
N LEU A 20 2.45 -8.88 -31.64
CA LEU A 20 1.80 -9.33 -30.41
C LEU A 20 0.81 -10.46 -30.70
N HIS A 21 1.20 -11.69 -30.42
CA HIS A 21 0.34 -12.87 -30.55
C HIS A 21 -0.17 -13.33 -29.18
N VAL A 22 -1.21 -12.67 -28.66
CA VAL A 22 -1.69 -12.91 -27.29
C VAL A 22 -3.11 -13.47 -27.29
N GLY A 23 -3.23 -14.75 -27.59
CA GLY A 23 -4.52 -15.43 -27.60
C GLY A 23 -5.42 -15.03 -28.78
N ALA A 24 -6.71 -15.30 -28.63
CA ALA A 24 -7.71 -15.07 -29.67
C ALA A 24 -8.97 -14.37 -29.11
N THR A 25 -9.66 -13.62 -29.96
CA THR A 25 -10.98 -13.02 -29.66
C THR A 25 -12.08 -14.07 -29.63
N GLN A 26 -13.32 -13.69 -29.31
CA GLN A 26 -14.48 -14.60 -29.34
C GLN A 26 -14.71 -15.20 -30.73
N GLU A 27 -14.40 -14.43 -31.77
CA GLU A 27 -14.50 -14.80 -33.18
C GLU A 27 -13.34 -15.70 -33.65
N MET A 28 -12.46 -16.10 -32.73
CA MET A 28 -11.23 -16.87 -32.99
C MET A 28 -10.23 -16.12 -33.88
N GLU A 29 -10.31 -14.79 -33.93
CA GLU A 29 -9.30 -13.95 -34.57
C GLU A 29 -8.13 -13.71 -33.62
N LEU A 30 -6.93 -13.45 -34.15
CA LEU A 30 -5.79 -13.10 -33.30
C LEU A 30 -6.09 -11.82 -32.51
N TRP A 31 -5.79 -11.84 -31.21
CA TRP A 31 -5.91 -10.66 -30.37
C TRP A 31 -5.05 -9.52 -30.91
N HIS A 32 -5.57 -8.30 -30.83
CA HIS A 32 -4.88 -7.07 -31.22
C HIS A 32 -5.33 -5.93 -30.30
N VAL A 33 -4.53 -4.87 -30.20
CA VAL A 33 -4.73 -3.76 -29.25
C VAL A 33 -6.04 -2.98 -29.43
N ASN A 34 -6.68 -3.11 -30.59
CA ASN A 34 -7.98 -2.50 -30.90
C ASN A 34 -9.13 -3.52 -30.93
N ALA A 35 -8.88 -4.77 -30.54
CA ALA A 35 -9.87 -5.83 -30.55
C ALA A 35 -11.04 -5.49 -29.64
N VAL A 36 -12.20 -6.05 -29.98
CA VAL A 36 -13.37 -6.04 -29.11
C VAL A 36 -13.57 -7.47 -28.62
N ASN A 37 -13.52 -7.67 -27.31
CA ASN A 37 -13.72 -8.97 -26.68
C ASN A 37 -14.88 -8.87 -25.70
N ASN A 38 -15.93 -9.68 -25.86
CA ASN A 38 -17.17 -9.58 -25.07
C ASN A 38 -17.82 -8.18 -25.11
N GLY A 39 -17.71 -7.45 -26.23
CA GLY A 39 -18.20 -6.07 -26.33
C GLY A 39 -17.35 -5.02 -25.60
N ILE A 40 -16.24 -5.42 -25.01
CA ILE A 40 -15.25 -4.54 -24.38
C ILE A 40 -14.16 -4.23 -25.40
N LYS A 41 -13.97 -2.94 -25.69
CA LYS A 41 -12.90 -2.48 -26.59
C LYS A 41 -11.58 -2.40 -25.83
N GLU A 42 -10.59 -3.18 -26.26
CA GLU A 42 -9.23 -3.17 -25.72
C GLU A 42 -8.57 -1.79 -25.85
N ARG A 43 -7.53 -1.57 -25.03
CA ARG A 43 -6.80 -0.30 -24.98
C ARG A 43 -5.30 -0.54 -24.95
N ASP A 44 -4.59 0.29 -25.71
CA ASP A 44 -3.13 0.37 -25.59
C ASP A 44 -2.70 1.06 -24.30
N ASN A 45 -1.97 0.34 -23.46
CA ASN A 45 -1.37 0.85 -22.23
C ASN A 45 0.16 0.99 -22.31
N HIS A 46 0.78 0.69 -23.44
CA HIS A 46 2.23 0.73 -23.57
C HIS A 46 2.78 2.14 -23.32
N GLY A 47 3.86 2.21 -22.54
CA GLY A 47 4.48 3.48 -22.15
C GLY A 47 3.67 4.28 -21.13
N ARG A 48 2.65 3.69 -20.51
CA ARG A 48 1.91 4.30 -19.40
C ARG A 48 2.28 3.62 -18.08
N LEU A 49 2.36 4.43 -17.03
CA LEU A 49 2.54 3.99 -15.65
C LEU A 49 1.27 4.32 -14.88
N TYR A 50 0.68 3.32 -14.24
CA TYR A 50 -0.48 3.49 -13.37
C TYR A 50 -0.04 3.44 -11.91
N VAL A 51 -0.28 4.54 -11.19
CA VAL A 51 -0.05 4.66 -9.75
C VAL A 51 -1.36 4.41 -9.03
N TYR A 52 -1.39 3.36 -8.22
CA TYR A 52 -2.49 3.10 -7.31
C TYR A 52 -2.09 3.59 -5.93
N PHE A 53 -2.94 4.43 -5.34
CA PHE A 53 -2.72 4.92 -3.98
C PHE A 53 -3.94 4.67 -3.11
N ASN A 54 -3.70 4.51 -1.81
CA ASN A 54 -4.71 4.17 -0.82
C ASN A 54 -4.64 5.14 0.36
N PRO A 55 -5.67 5.98 0.59
CA PRO A 55 -5.74 6.87 1.75
C PRO A 55 -5.65 6.14 3.09
N HIS A 56 -5.97 4.85 3.13
CA HIS A 56 -5.95 4.00 4.33
C HIS A 56 -4.58 3.37 4.60
N ASP A 57 -3.61 3.55 3.71
CA ASP A 57 -2.26 2.99 3.82
C ASP A 57 -1.47 3.64 4.96
N ARG A 58 -1.34 2.91 6.05
CA ARG A 58 -0.69 3.38 7.27
C ARG A 58 0.84 3.35 7.18
N VAL A 59 1.42 2.55 6.29
CA VAL A 59 2.87 2.53 6.10
C VAL A 59 3.27 3.78 5.34
N MET A 60 2.61 4.00 4.20
CA MET A 60 2.89 5.11 3.30
C MET A 60 2.41 6.46 3.84
N GLY A 61 1.35 6.48 4.65
CA GLY A 61 0.82 7.70 5.30
C GLY A 61 1.47 8.06 6.64
N SER A 62 2.53 7.35 7.05
CA SER A 62 3.30 7.72 8.24
C SER A 62 3.92 9.11 8.07
N LYS A 63 4.02 9.87 9.17
CA LYS A 63 4.58 11.24 9.13
C LYS A 63 5.98 11.31 8.54
N ALA A 64 6.76 10.24 8.70
CA ALA A 64 8.12 10.13 8.20
C ALA A 64 8.20 9.91 6.68
N LEU A 65 7.12 9.46 6.03
CA LEU A 65 7.12 9.07 4.61
C LEU A 65 6.17 9.91 3.76
N GLN A 66 4.86 9.86 4.03
CA GLN A 66 3.81 10.56 3.27
C GLN A 66 3.92 10.35 1.75
N SER A 67 4.12 9.10 1.33
CA SER A 67 4.55 8.77 -0.04
C SER A 67 3.43 8.84 -1.09
N ILE A 68 3.81 8.67 -2.36
CA ILE A 68 2.87 8.57 -3.49
C ILE A 68 1.89 7.39 -3.37
N GLY A 69 2.23 6.35 -2.61
CA GLY A 69 1.33 5.21 -2.35
C GLY A 69 0.17 5.57 -1.40
N TRP A 70 0.28 6.68 -0.68
CA TRP A 70 -0.76 7.17 0.21
C TRP A 70 -1.60 8.28 -0.42
N GLN A 71 -0.96 9.35 -0.91
CA GLN A 71 -1.64 10.56 -1.39
C GLN A 71 -1.64 10.73 -2.91
N GLY A 72 -1.05 9.79 -3.65
CA GLY A 72 -0.86 9.90 -5.09
C GLY A 72 0.24 10.88 -5.48
N VAL A 73 0.30 11.16 -6.77
CA VAL A 73 1.15 12.16 -7.42
C VAL A 73 0.44 13.50 -7.43
N SER A 74 1.19 14.60 -7.25
CA SER A 74 0.61 15.95 -7.27
C SER A 74 0.02 16.31 -8.62
N ASP A 75 -1.06 17.11 -8.61
CA ASP A 75 -1.74 17.56 -9.84
C ASP A 75 -0.78 18.26 -10.81
N ALA A 76 0.11 19.12 -10.31
CA ALA A 76 1.12 19.80 -11.13
C ALA A 76 2.07 18.82 -11.85
N LEU A 77 2.48 17.74 -11.17
CA LEU A 77 3.36 16.73 -11.75
C LEU A 77 2.59 15.80 -12.71
N ILE A 78 1.32 15.50 -12.42
CA ILE A 78 0.42 14.80 -13.35
C ILE A 78 0.26 15.62 -14.64
N ASP A 79 0.02 16.93 -14.52
CA ASP A 79 -0.11 17.84 -15.67
C ASP A 79 1.19 17.89 -16.48
N GLU A 80 2.35 17.93 -15.80
CA GLU A 80 3.65 17.89 -16.45
C GLU A 80 3.88 16.56 -17.19
N LEU A 81 3.55 15.42 -16.57
CA LEU A 81 3.78 14.07 -17.12
C LEU A 81 2.76 13.67 -18.19
N GLY A 82 1.61 14.35 -18.23
CA GLY A 82 0.54 14.15 -19.19
C GLY A 82 0.04 12.71 -19.20
N ASP A 83 -0.05 12.12 -20.39
CA ASP A 83 -0.60 10.77 -20.57
C ASP A 83 0.33 9.64 -20.08
N THR A 84 1.56 9.96 -19.68
CA THR A 84 2.57 8.95 -19.28
C THR A 84 2.29 8.37 -17.90
N VAL A 85 1.81 9.19 -16.96
CA VAL A 85 1.49 8.76 -15.60
C VAL A 85 0.03 8.96 -15.33
N LYS A 86 -0.62 7.87 -14.96
CA LYS A 86 -2.03 7.81 -14.60
C LYS A 86 -2.12 7.43 -13.13
N GLN A 87 -3.15 7.89 -12.43
CA GLN A 87 -3.37 7.48 -11.05
C GLN A 87 -4.82 7.19 -10.73
N ARG A 88 -5.01 6.26 -9.78
CA ARG A 88 -6.31 5.87 -9.22
C ARG A 88 -6.21 5.79 -7.71
N MET A 89 -7.30 6.15 -7.05
CA MET A 89 -7.45 6.05 -5.60
C MET A 89 -8.32 4.85 -5.25
N LEU A 90 -7.85 4.02 -4.33
CA LEU A 90 -8.66 3.00 -3.68
C LEU A 90 -8.97 3.41 -2.26
N ALA A 91 -10.25 3.65 -1.96
CA ALA A 91 -10.67 4.08 -0.64
C ALA A 91 -12.02 3.46 -0.24
N ARG A 92 -12.22 3.29 1.07
CA ARG A 92 -13.50 2.87 1.65
C ARG A 92 -14.67 3.66 1.06
N GLY A 93 -15.72 2.93 0.68
CA GLY A 93 -16.97 3.51 0.17
C GLY A 93 -16.84 4.46 -1.01
N THR A 94 -15.71 4.43 -1.74
CA THR A 94 -15.45 5.30 -2.88
C THR A 94 -15.27 4.43 -4.11
N SER A 95 -15.94 4.76 -5.21
CA SER A 95 -15.80 3.99 -6.44
C SER A 95 -14.38 4.11 -7.03
N CYS A 96 -13.98 3.09 -7.79
CA CYS A 96 -12.69 3.07 -8.47
C CYS A 96 -12.84 2.57 -9.90
N GLY A 97 -12.18 3.25 -10.84
CA GLY A 97 -12.24 2.93 -12.25
C GLY A 97 -13.25 3.78 -13.03
N ASP A 98 -13.88 4.76 -12.41
CA ASP A 98 -14.75 5.72 -13.10
C ASP A 98 -13.95 6.65 -14.03
N ALA A 99 -14.68 7.47 -14.79
CA ALA A 99 -14.08 8.50 -15.65
C ALA A 99 -13.23 9.49 -14.83
N PRO A 100 -12.19 10.10 -15.46
CA PRO A 100 -11.33 11.06 -14.80
C PRO A 100 -12.08 12.15 -14.04
N ALA A 101 -11.70 12.40 -12.80
CA ALA A 101 -12.35 13.36 -11.93
C ALA A 101 -11.42 13.85 -10.81
N THR A 102 -11.72 15.04 -10.29
CA THR A 102 -11.13 15.51 -9.05
C THR A 102 -11.88 14.90 -7.87
N THR A 103 -11.20 14.10 -7.06
CA THR A 103 -11.81 13.31 -5.98
C THR A 103 -11.39 13.85 -4.60
N ASN A 104 -12.29 13.77 -3.63
CA ASN A 104 -11.97 14.14 -2.25
C ASN A 104 -10.98 13.14 -1.65
N PHE A 105 -9.88 13.65 -1.08
CA PHE A 105 -8.90 12.87 -0.35
C PHE A 105 -9.02 13.12 1.14
N GLY A 106 -9.04 14.39 1.56
CA GLY A 106 -9.04 14.77 2.97
C GLY A 106 -10.34 14.47 3.73
N THR A 107 -11.42 14.16 3.02
CA THR A 107 -12.70 13.73 3.59
C THR A 107 -13.20 12.52 2.81
N LEU A 108 -13.28 11.38 3.48
CA LEU A 108 -13.73 10.11 2.92
C LEU A 108 -15.13 9.76 3.46
N PRO A 109 -15.83 8.80 2.84
CA PRO A 109 -17.04 8.23 3.41
C PRO A 109 -16.84 7.76 4.87
N PRO A 110 -17.91 7.70 5.69
CA PRO A 110 -17.79 7.35 7.09
C PRO A 110 -17.12 5.99 7.31
N ILE A 111 -16.30 5.89 8.36
CA ILE A 111 -15.71 4.63 8.83
C ILE A 111 -16.85 3.71 9.27
N PRO A 112 -17.00 2.51 8.67
CA PRO A 112 -18.11 1.61 8.98
C PRO A 112 -18.05 1.03 10.41
N ASN A 113 -16.87 0.65 10.87
CA ASN A 113 -16.59 0.05 12.18
C ASN A 113 -15.49 0.85 12.92
N PRO A 114 -15.82 2.04 13.45
CA PRO A 114 -14.83 2.87 14.13
C PRO A 114 -14.31 2.22 15.42
N GLU A 115 -12.99 2.26 15.63
CA GLU A 115 -12.34 1.87 16.86
C GLU A 115 -12.82 2.72 18.05
N PRO A 116 -12.73 2.22 19.30
CA PRO A 116 -13.13 2.99 20.47
C PRO A 116 -12.46 4.36 20.53
N GLY A 117 -13.27 5.42 20.58
CA GLY A 117 -12.80 6.81 20.63
C GLY A 117 -12.62 7.49 19.27
N VAL A 118 -12.82 6.76 18.16
CA VAL A 118 -12.77 7.30 16.79
C VAL A 118 -14.15 7.77 16.35
N LYS A 119 -14.23 8.91 15.67
CA LYS A 119 -15.48 9.38 15.06
C LYS A 119 -15.61 8.80 13.65
N PRO A 120 -16.82 8.42 13.19
CA PRO A 120 -17.01 7.90 11.84
C PRO A 120 -16.49 8.84 10.73
N GLY A 121 -16.47 10.15 10.95
CA GLY A 121 -15.97 11.13 9.98
C GLY A 121 -14.45 11.39 10.04
N ASP A 122 -13.71 10.69 10.89
CA ASP A 122 -12.25 10.85 10.96
C ASP A 122 -11.57 10.22 9.73
N PHE A 123 -10.38 10.72 9.39
CA PHE A 123 -9.63 10.21 8.25
C PHE A 123 -9.09 8.81 8.53
N TRP A 124 -8.41 8.63 9.66
CA TRP A 124 -7.88 7.34 10.12
C TRP A 124 -8.85 6.65 11.07
N ASN A 125 -9.04 5.33 10.94
CA ASN A 125 -9.63 4.51 11.99
C ASN A 125 -8.65 4.33 13.19
N GLY A 126 -8.42 5.43 13.90
CA GLY A 126 -7.52 5.55 15.04
C GLY A 126 -6.09 5.91 14.66
N ASN A 127 -5.55 6.96 15.29
CA ASN A 127 -4.16 7.40 15.16
C ASN A 127 -3.35 7.05 16.42
N ARG A 128 -2.09 6.61 16.25
CA ARG A 128 -1.20 6.31 17.38
C ARG A 128 -0.39 7.55 17.72
N THR A 129 -0.17 7.79 19.01
CA THR A 129 0.78 8.81 19.47
C THR A 129 2.06 8.12 19.89
N ALA A 130 3.19 8.54 19.32
CA ALA A 130 4.53 8.13 19.70
C ALA A 130 5.32 9.38 20.10
N ALA A 131 5.91 9.38 21.30
CA ALA A 131 6.67 10.52 21.83
C ALA A 131 5.91 11.88 21.76
N GLY A 132 4.59 11.87 21.97
CA GLY A 132 3.75 13.08 21.94
C GLY A 132 3.36 13.56 20.55
N VAL A 133 3.75 12.84 19.49
CA VAL A 133 3.43 13.17 18.10
C VAL A 133 2.56 12.06 17.50
N GLU A 134 1.52 12.44 16.77
CA GLU A 134 0.73 11.49 15.98
C GLU A 134 1.61 10.79 14.94
N LEU A 135 1.44 9.48 14.77
CA LEU A 135 2.26 8.64 13.91
C LEU A 135 1.94 8.86 12.43
N TRP A 136 0.66 9.07 12.11
CA TRP A 136 0.19 9.28 10.75
C TRP A 136 -0.23 10.72 10.51
N THR A 137 0.07 11.25 9.33
CA THR A 137 -0.37 12.60 8.92
C THR A 137 -1.87 12.59 8.68
N VAL A 138 -2.56 13.62 9.13
CA VAL A 138 -3.98 13.84 8.82
C VAL A 138 -4.06 14.92 7.73
N PRO A 139 -4.57 14.60 6.53
CA PRO A 139 -4.66 15.57 5.45
C PRO A 139 -5.66 16.68 5.78
N GLY A 140 -5.49 17.83 5.13
CA GLY A 140 -6.47 18.92 5.24
C GLY A 140 -7.83 18.46 4.69
N LYS A 141 -8.93 18.75 5.38
CA LYS A 141 -10.28 18.24 5.02
C LYS A 141 -10.71 18.53 3.57
N ASN A 142 -10.25 19.65 3.02
CA ASN A 142 -10.56 20.08 1.65
C ASN A 142 -9.55 19.57 0.61
N GLN A 143 -8.56 18.76 1.01
CA GLN A 143 -7.59 18.19 0.09
C GLN A 143 -8.31 17.28 -0.91
N LYS A 144 -8.00 17.50 -2.18
CA LYS A 144 -8.48 16.72 -3.31
C LYS A 144 -7.29 16.21 -4.11
N VAL A 145 -7.55 15.24 -4.96
CA VAL A 145 -6.57 14.58 -5.82
C VAL A 145 -7.15 14.44 -7.22
N ASN A 146 -6.34 14.67 -8.24
CA ASN A 146 -6.74 14.45 -9.63
C ASN A 146 -6.62 12.97 -10.01
N ILE A 147 -7.75 12.30 -10.24
CA ILE A 147 -7.80 10.96 -10.81
C ILE A 147 -7.87 11.12 -12.33
N ASN A 148 -6.73 10.96 -13.01
CA ASN A 148 -6.60 11.19 -14.45
C ASN A 148 -6.64 9.90 -15.30
N ALA A 149 -6.68 8.74 -14.64
CA ALA A 149 -6.79 7.44 -15.32
C ALA A 149 -8.17 7.26 -15.94
N GLU A 150 -8.21 6.69 -17.13
CA GLU A 150 -9.43 6.54 -17.93
C GLU A 150 -10.44 5.57 -17.29
N GLN A 151 -11.70 5.69 -17.67
CA GLN A 151 -12.73 4.78 -17.19
C GLN A 151 -12.44 3.34 -17.61
N VAL A 152 -12.57 2.40 -16.67
CA VAL A 152 -12.48 0.96 -16.94
C VAL A 152 -13.85 0.42 -17.37
N PRO A 153 -13.93 -0.74 -18.06
CA PRO A 153 -15.20 -1.27 -18.56
C PRO A 153 -16.23 -1.53 -17.47
N HIS A 154 -15.77 -2.01 -16.31
CA HIS A 154 -16.60 -2.33 -15.15
C HIS A 154 -16.02 -1.71 -13.88
N PRO A 155 -16.26 -0.41 -13.64
CA PRO A 155 -15.80 0.26 -12.44
C PRO A 155 -16.32 -0.44 -11.18
N ILE A 156 -15.52 -0.40 -10.12
CA ILE A 156 -15.98 -0.84 -8.80
C ILE A 156 -16.83 0.27 -8.22
N THR A 157 -18.05 -0.05 -7.86
CA THR A 157 -18.99 0.91 -7.28
C THR A 157 -18.66 1.23 -5.82
N ALA A 158 -19.11 2.38 -5.34
CA ALA A 158 -19.02 2.74 -3.93
C ALA A 158 -19.72 1.72 -3.00
N GLU A 159 -20.81 1.11 -3.49
CA GLU A 159 -21.53 0.05 -2.77
C GLU A 159 -20.69 -1.23 -2.67
N GLU A 160 -20.05 -1.66 -3.77
CA GLU A 160 -19.12 -2.79 -3.75
C GLU A 160 -17.94 -2.55 -2.81
N MET A 161 -17.36 -1.35 -2.83
CA MET A 161 -16.28 -0.93 -1.90
C MET A 161 -16.73 -0.79 -0.44
N SER A 162 -18.04 -0.84 -0.18
CA SER A 162 -18.62 -0.83 1.17
C SER A 162 -19.02 -2.22 1.66
N LYS A 163 -18.84 -3.27 0.84
CA LYS A 163 -19.18 -4.64 1.22
C LYS A 163 -18.28 -5.11 2.37
N LYS A 164 -18.90 -5.83 3.29
CA LYS A 164 -18.26 -6.44 4.44
C LYS A 164 -18.07 -7.94 4.24
N GLN A 165 -17.01 -8.46 4.86
CA GLN A 165 -16.76 -9.88 4.96
C GLN A 165 -16.84 -10.30 6.42
N GLN A 166 -17.46 -11.45 6.69
CA GLN A 166 -17.50 -12.01 8.03
C GLN A 166 -16.24 -12.83 8.30
N ARG A 167 -15.58 -12.60 9.42
CA ARG A 167 -14.37 -13.33 9.81
C ARG A 167 -14.38 -13.66 11.31
N ILE A 168 -13.85 -14.81 11.68
CA ILE A 168 -13.54 -15.13 13.07
C ILE A 168 -12.16 -14.55 13.39
N VAL A 169 -12.08 -13.75 14.45
CA VAL A 169 -10.82 -13.17 14.93
C VAL A 169 -10.30 -13.99 16.08
N THR A 170 -9.00 -14.25 16.05
CA THR A 170 -8.30 -15.09 17.00
C THR A 170 -7.31 -14.25 17.79
N ARG A 171 -7.51 -14.17 19.10
CA ARG A 171 -6.70 -13.37 20.03
C ARG A 171 -5.89 -14.30 20.93
N VAL A 172 -4.90 -13.73 21.63
CA VAL A 172 -4.18 -14.43 22.69
C VAL A 172 -4.53 -13.76 24.01
N GLU A 173 -5.12 -14.52 24.94
CA GLU A 173 -5.48 -14.07 26.27
C GLU A 173 -4.87 -15.03 27.29
N ALA A 174 -4.05 -14.50 28.21
CA ALA A 174 -3.36 -15.29 29.24
C ALA A 174 -2.57 -16.50 28.67
N GLY A 175 -1.97 -16.33 27.48
CA GLY A 175 -1.20 -17.38 26.79
C GLY A 175 -2.05 -18.45 26.11
N GLN A 176 -3.37 -18.25 25.99
CA GLN A 176 -4.26 -19.15 25.25
C GLN A 176 -4.89 -18.43 24.08
N THR A 177 -5.05 -19.18 22.98
CA THR A 177 -5.73 -18.70 21.78
C THR A 177 -7.24 -18.69 22.03
N VAL A 178 -7.89 -17.54 21.81
CA VAL A 178 -9.32 -17.33 22.02
C VAL A 178 -9.94 -16.79 20.73
N GLU A 179 -10.86 -17.56 20.14
CA GLU A 179 -11.65 -17.14 18.99
C GLU A 179 -12.81 -16.23 19.43
N SER A 180 -13.13 -15.23 18.59
CA SER A 180 -14.32 -14.40 18.75
C SER A 180 -15.59 -15.23 18.72
N LYS A 181 -16.47 -15.07 19.72
CA LYS A 181 -17.73 -15.83 19.82
C LYS A 181 -18.69 -15.62 18.65
N GLN A 182 -18.60 -14.48 17.98
CA GLN A 182 -19.38 -14.14 16.78
C GLN A 182 -18.42 -13.63 15.71
N PRO A 183 -18.72 -13.86 14.42
CA PRO A 183 -17.93 -13.26 13.34
C PRO A 183 -17.95 -11.73 13.45
N VAL A 184 -16.77 -11.12 13.27
CA VAL A 184 -16.64 -9.68 13.13
C VAL A 184 -16.84 -9.29 11.67
N GLU A 185 -17.27 -8.06 11.44
CA GLU A 185 -17.42 -7.49 10.12
C GLU A 185 -16.13 -6.79 9.71
N ARG A 186 -15.45 -7.34 8.70
CA ARG A 186 -14.24 -6.77 8.10
C ARG A 186 -14.60 -5.98 6.86
N TYR A 187 -14.15 -4.74 6.80
CA TYR A 187 -14.35 -3.82 5.67
C TYR A 187 -13.03 -3.60 4.91
N PHE A 188 -13.09 -2.86 3.80
CA PHE A 188 -11.89 -2.52 3.01
C PHE A 188 -10.84 -1.76 3.82
N GLU A 189 -11.27 -0.75 4.58
CA GLU A 189 -10.44 -0.18 5.64
C GLU A 189 -10.55 -1.12 6.83
N GLU A 190 -9.56 -2.00 7.00
CA GLU A 190 -9.56 -2.94 8.12
C GLU A 190 -9.34 -2.19 9.44
N ALA A 191 -10.07 -2.58 10.47
CA ALA A 191 -9.90 -2.09 11.83
C ALA A 191 -8.88 -2.96 12.60
N LEU A 192 -8.34 -2.44 13.70
CA LEU A 192 -7.47 -3.20 14.59
C LEU A 192 -8.24 -4.35 15.24
N SER A 193 -9.52 -4.13 15.55
CA SER A 193 -10.44 -5.12 16.10
C SER A 193 -10.58 -6.37 15.23
N ASP A 194 -10.33 -6.21 13.92
CA ASP A 194 -10.53 -7.22 12.88
C ASP A 194 -9.27 -8.08 12.63
N GLN A 195 -8.17 -7.78 13.34
CA GLN A 195 -6.88 -8.46 13.20
C GLN A 195 -6.71 -9.58 14.22
N ASP A 196 -6.18 -10.71 13.73
CA ASP A 196 -5.68 -11.77 14.59
C ASP A 196 -4.45 -11.26 15.38
N ALA A 197 -4.28 -11.75 16.61
CA ALA A 197 -3.03 -11.53 17.34
C ALA A 197 -1.90 -12.30 16.64
N LEU A 198 -0.65 -11.81 16.74
CA LEU A 198 0.49 -12.50 16.11
C LEU A 198 0.64 -13.93 16.64
N GLY A 199 0.38 -14.16 17.92
CA GLY A 199 0.43 -15.50 18.53
C GLY A 199 -0.78 -16.39 18.25
N ALA A 200 -1.72 -15.96 17.42
CA ALA A 200 -2.90 -16.75 17.08
C ALA A 200 -2.51 -18.06 16.41
N LYS A 201 -3.11 -19.17 16.86
CA LYS A 201 -2.82 -20.53 16.37
C LYS A 201 -4.10 -21.23 15.93
N ASP A 202 -3.99 -22.10 14.93
CA ASP A 202 -5.07 -22.99 14.51
C ASP A 202 -5.29 -24.13 15.53
N LYS A 203 -6.33 -24.95 15.32
CA LYS A 203 -6.64 -26.11 16.17
C LYS A 203 -5.55 -27.19 16.19
N ARG A 204 -4.59 -27.14 15.27
CA ARG A 204 -3.43 -28.04 15.18
C ARG A 204 -2.20 -27.46 15.87
N GLY A 205 -2.27 -26.23 16.37
CA GLY A 205 -1.18 -25.53 17.04
C GLY A 205 -0.25 -24.76 16.10
N ASN A 206 -0.57 -24.65 14.81
CA ASN A 206 0.22 -23.86 13.86
C ASN A 206 -0.14 -22.38 13.98
N TYR A 207 0.84 -21.48 13.92
CA TYR A 207 0.56 -20.05 13.84
C TYR A 207 -0.29 -19.72 12.60
N LEU A 208 -1.27 -18.84 12.76
CA LEU A 208 -2.07 -18.33 11.64
C LEU A 208 -1.22 -17.46 10.70
N ASP A 209 -0.23 -16.75 11.25
CA ASP A 209 0.83 -16.10 10.49
C ASP A 209 2.12 -16.93 10.56
N PRO A 210 2.56 -17.57 9.46
CA PRO A 210 3.75 -18.41 9.44
C PRO A 210 5.06 -17.61 9.62
N GLY A 211 5.01 -16.27 9.55
CA GLY A 211 6.14 -15.37 9.79
C GLY A 211 6.53 -15.24 11.26
N VAL A 212 5.62 -15.56 12.19
CA VAL A 212 5.77 -15.30 13.63
C VAL A 212 7.01 -15.97 14.25
N PRO A 213 7.32 -17.26 13.96
CA PRO A 213 8.54 -17.89 14.49
C PRO A 213 9.84 -17.15 14.14
N TYR A 214 9.87 -16.44 13.00
CA TYR A 214 11.05 -15.65 12.61
C TYR A 214 11.12 -14.33 13.37
N LEU A 215 9.97 -13.73 13.70
CA LEU A 215 9.90 -12.51 14.51
C LEU A 215 10.51 -12.73 15.91
N GLU A 216 10.28 -13.90 16.51
CA GLU A 216 10.84 -14.29 17.81
C GLU A 216 12.38 -14.22 17.83
N SER A 217 13.04 -14.46 16.69
CA SER A 217 14.50 -14.47 16.58
C SER A 217 15.14 -13.08 16.41
N ILE A 218 14.38 -12.10 15.92
CA ILE A 218 14.89 -10.74 15.62
C ILE A 218 14.58 -9.72 16.73
N HIS A 219 13.56 -9.97 17.54
CA HIS A 219 13.15 -9.04 18.59
C HIS A 219 14.12 -9.06 19.78
N ARG A 220 14.41 -7.87 20.31
CA ARG A 220 15.26 -7.68 21.49
C ARG A 220 14.42 -7.50 22.75
N LEU A 221 15.03 -7.80 23.89
CA LEU A 221 14.48 -7.51 25.22
C LEU A 221 14.50 -5.99 25.43
N GLU A 222 13.35 -5.35 25.34
CA GLU A 222 13.26 -3.88 25.30
C GLU A 222 12.28 -3.31 26.32
N LYS A 223 11.22 -4.06 26.66
CA LYS A 223 10.17 -3.54 27.54
C LYS A 223 10.61 -3.55 29.00
N GLN A 224 10.42 -2.42 29.69
CA GLN A 224 10.51 -2.36 31.15
C GLN A 224 9.22 -2.93 31.76
N VAL A 225 9.37 -3.94 32.60
CA VAL A 225 8.28 -4.59 33.34
C VAL A 225 8.47 -4.37 34.84
N MET A 226 7.36 -4.31 35.58
CA MET A 226 7.39 -4.21 37.03
C MET A 226 7.99 -5.49 37.60
N ASN A 227 8.96 -5.33 38.49
CA ASN A 227 9.58 -6.44 39.19
C ASN A 227 8.62 -6.99 40.26
N ASP A 228 8.84 -8.23 40.69
CA ASP A 228 8.10 -8.79 41.82
C ASP A 228 8.29 -7.86 43.04
N PRO A 229 7.20 -7.40 43.69
CA PRO A 229 7.29 -6.53 44.88
C PRO A 229 8.16 -7.11 46.01
N TYR A 230 8.37 -8.43 46.02
CA TYR A 230 9.17 -9.15 47.01
C TYR A 230 10.58 -9.53 46.52
N ALA A 231 10.92 -9.27 45.26
CA ALA A 231 12.27 -9.51 44.74
C ALA A 231 13.25 -8.41 45.16
N GLN A 232 14.50 -8.79 45.45
CA GLN A 232 15.56 -7.81 45.69
C GLN A 232 16.01 -7.18 44.36
N GLY A 233 15.90 -5.85 44.25
CA GLY A 233 16.35 -5.12 43.08
C GLY A 233 15.50 -3.88 42.75
N PRO A 234 15.74 -3.27 41.58
CA PRO A 234 14.93 -2.14 41.12
C PRO A 234 13.47 -2.56 40.89
N LEU A 235 12.55 -1.61 41.12
CA LEU A 235 11.10 -1.77 40.92
C LEU A 235 10.73 -2.10 39.47
N MET A 236 11.56 -1.68 38.52
CA MET A 236 11.43 -1.97 37.10
C MET A 236 12.65 -2.75 36.64
N ARG A 237 12.42 -3.74 35.78
CA ARG A 237 13.48 -4.49 35.10
C ARG A 237 13.13 -4.66 33.63
N THR A 238 14.13 -4.90 32.81
CA THR A 238 13.88 -5.37 31.44
C THR A 238 13.16 -6.72 31.47
N GLU A 239 12.22 -6.89 30.55
CA GLU A 239 11.53 -8.16 30.34
C GLU A 239 12.53 -9.29 30.08
N ASN A 240 12.17 -10.51 30.49
CA ASN A 240 12.92 -11.71 30.11
C ASN A 240 12.41 -12.26 28.76
N HIS A 241 13.07 -13.30 28.24
CA HIS A 241 12.72 -13.86 26.93
C HIS A 241 11.28 -14.40 26.89
N ALA A 242 10.81 -15.10 27.93
CA ALA A 242 9.44 -15.62 27.95
C ALA A 242 8.38 -14.49 27.99
N GLU A 243 8.66 -13.40 28.72
CA GLU A 243 7.81 -12.21 28.75
C GLU A 243 7.79 -11.48 27.40
N MET A 244 8.94 -11.43 26.71
CA MET A 244 9.05 -10.88 25.36
C MET A 244 8.22 -11.69 24.35
N ILE A 245 8.35 -13.02 24.37
CA ILE A 245 7.56 -13.90 23.49
C ILE A 245 6.07 -13.72 23.76
N LYS A 246 5.66 -13.73 25.03
CA LYS A 246 4.26 -13.47 25.40
C LYS A 246 3.77 -12.11 24.89
N ARG A 247 4.59 -11.05 25.03
CA ARG A 247 4.28 -9.72 24.50
C ARG A 247 4.08 -9.73 22.99
N ILE A 248 4.92 -10.46 22.25
CA ILE A 248 4.81 -10.59 20.79
C ILE A 248 3.55 -11.37 20.44
N GLU A 249 3.29 -12.50 21.09
CA GLU A 249 2.12 -13.34 20.85
C GLU A 249 0.79 -12.61 21.13
N GLU A 250 0.74 -11.79 22.19
CA GLU A 250 -0.44 -10.99 22.56
C GLU A 250 -0.61 -9.73 21.69
N TYR A 251 0.38 -9.35 20.90
CA TYR A 251 0.32 -8.15 20.08
C TYR A 251 -0.66 -8.33 18.91
N GLN A 252 -1.60 -7.39 18.79
CA GLN A 252 -2.42 -7.24 17.59
C GLN A 252 -1.76 -6.21 16.65
N PRO A 253 -1.36 -6.61 15.44
CA PRO A 253 -0.76 -5.68 14.49
C PRO A 253 -1.81 -4.68 14.00
N MET A 254 -1.38 -3.44 13.79
CA MET A 254 -2.21 -2.49 13.05
C MET A 254 -2.29 -2.94 11.59
N PRO A 255 -3.48 -2.90 10.98
CA PRO A 255 -3.61 -3.21 9.57
C PRO A 255 -2.81 -2.18 8.75
N THR A 256 -1.97 -2.66 7.84
CA THR A 256 -1.19 -1.78 6.97
C THR A 256 -2.08 -1.12 5.91
N ASN A 257 -3.12 -1.83 5.47
CA ASN A 257 -3.99 -1.54 4.32
C ASN A 257 -3.25 -1.33 2.97
N HIS A 258 -1.92 -1.46 2.94
CA HIS A 258 -1.12 -1.49 1.72
C HIS A 258 -1.22 -2.87 1.05
N SER A 259 -0.95 -3.92 1.82
CA SER A 259 -0.96 -5.31 1.34
C SER A 259 -2.36 -5.88 1.11
N THR A 260 -3.41 -5.15 1.49
CA THR A 260 -4.80 -5.52 1.22
C THR A 260 -5.25 -5.11 -0.18
N LEU A 261 -4.56 -4.16 -0.84
CA LEU A 261 -4.87 -3.75 -2.21
C LEU A 261 -4.88 -4.93 -3.19
N PRO A 262 -3.83 -5.77 -3.27
CA PRO A 262 -3.83 -6.90 -4.20
C PRO A 262 -4.79 -8.03 -3.78
N GLN A 263 -5.28 -8.03 -2.54
CA GLN A 263 -6.25 -9.02 -2.07
C GLN A 263 -7.68 -8.68 -2.50
N HIS A 264 -7.94 -7.45 -2.94
CA HIS A 264 -9.26 -7.04 -3.41
C HIS A 264 -9.53 -7.56 -4.82
N HIS A 265 -10.26 -8.68 -4.91
CA HIS A 265 -10.50 -9.40 -6.16
C HIS A 265 -10.97 -8.50 -7.30
N GLU A 266 -12.02 -7.69 -7.08
CA GLU A 266 -12.61 -6.85 -8.13
C GLU A 266 -11.66 -5.73 -8.59
N PHE A 267 -10.74 -5.32 -7.73
CA PHE A 267 -9.72 -4.35 -8.10
C PHE A 267 -8.67 -4.97 -9.00
N MET A 268 -8.20 -6.16 -8.64
CA MET A 268 -7.26 -6.87 -9.48
C MET A 268 -7.87 -7.27 -10.83
N SER A 269 -9.10 -7.78 -10.85
CA SER A 269 -9.73 -8.33 -12.05
C SER A 269 -10.33 -7.28 -12.98
N ARG A 270 -10.84 -6.15 -12.46
CA ARG A 270 -11.53 -5.13 -13.28
C ARG A 270 -10.73 -3.86 -13.53
N VAL A 271 -9.83 -3.49 -12.61
CA VAL A 271 -9.07 -2.24 -12.69
C VAL A 271 -7.62 -2.50 -13.07
N VAL A 272 -6.88 -3.25 -12.24
CA VAL A 272 -5.45 -3.49 -12.48
C VAL A 272 -5.25 -4.24 -13.79
N ALA A 273 -6.01 -5.32 -14.02
CA ALA A 273 -5.95 -6.06 -15.27
C ALA A 273 -6.18 -5.17 -16.52
N TRP A 274 -7.01 -4.13 -16.41
CA TRP A 274 -7.30 -3.20 -17.51
C TRP A 274 -6.22 -2.15 -17.76
N ASP A 275 -5.40 -1.88 -16.76
CA ASP A 275 -4.33 -0.89 -16.79
C ASP A 275 -2.97 -1.51 -17.13
N LEU A 276 -2.85 -2.85 -17.05
CA LEU A 276 -1.63 -3.56 -17.40
C LEU A 276 -1.37 -3.53 -18.93
N PRO A 277 -0.16 -3.16 -19.37
CA PRO A 277 0.25 -3.37 -20.75
C PRO A 277 0.63 -4.84 -20.96
N ILE A 278 0.29 -5.38 -22.14
CA ILE A 278 0.67 -6.73 -22.57
C ILE A 278 1.79 -6.59 -23.60
N GLY A 279 3.02 -6.93 -23.20
CA GLY A 279 4.21 -6.77 -24.04
C GLY A 279 5.05 -8.04 -24.18
N PHE A 280 6.15 -7.90 -24.91
CA PHE A 280 7.15 -8.95 -25.08
C PHE A 280 7.99 -9.13 -23.82
N CYS A 281 8.21 -10.39 -23.42
CA CYS A 281 9.13 -10.74 -22.33
C CYS A 281 10.24 -11.66 -22.86
N GLU A 282 11.17 -11.09 -23.60
CA GLU A 282 12.31 -11.81 -24.21
C GLU A 282 13.52 -11.90 -23.27
N SER A 283 13.38 -11.44 -22.02
CA SER A 283 14.50 -11.47 -21.06
C SER A 283 15.05 -12.88 -20.85
N HIS A 284 14.21 -13.90 -21.01
CA HIS A 284 14.58 -15.30 -20.89
C HIS A 284 15.34 -15.86 -22.10
N ASP A 285 15.22 -15.23 -23.29
CA ASP A 285 15.93 -15.66 -24.51
C ASP A 285 17.43 -15.35 -24.43
N SER A 286 17.79 -14.33 -23.65
CA SER A 286 19.18 -14.05 -23.28
C SER A 286 19.49 -14.66 -21.93
N LEU A 287 20.04 -15.88 -21.93
CA LEU A 287 20.39 -16.59 -20.69
C LEU A 287 21.31 -15.76 -19.77
N ASP A 288 22.30 -15.06 -20.34
CA ASP A 288 23.22 -14.23 -19.54
C ASP A 288 22.50 -13.05 -18.88
N PHE A 289 21.60 -12.38 -19.60
CA PHE A 289 20.78 -11.30 -19.05
C PHE A 289 19.76 -11.81 -18.02
N TRP A 290 19.11 -12.94 -18.29
CA TRP A 290 18.20 -13.58 -17.34
C TRP A 290 18.91 -13.96 -16.04
N LEU A 291 20.10 -14.56 -16.16
CA LEU A 291 20.93 -14.90 -15.00
C LEU A 291 21.43 -13.66 -14.26
N SER A 292 21.75 -12.55 -14.94
CA SER A 292 22.09 -11.30 -14.25
C SER A 292 20.90 -10.75 -13.49
N LEU A 293 19.70 -10.74 -14.07
CA LEU A 293 18.48 -10.32 -13.37
C LEU A 293 18.18 -11.19 -12.14
N ILE A 294 18.35 -12.52 -12.24
CA ILE A 294 18.21 -13.43 -11.10
C ILE A 294 19.22 -13.10 -10.01
N LYS A 295 20.48 -12.86 -10.37
CA LYS A 295 21.53 -12.48 -9.40
C LYS A 295 21.22 -11.14 -8.73
N ASP A 296 20.78 -10.15 -9.50
CA ASP A 296 20.42 -8.83 -8.99
C ASP A 296 19.18 -8.87 -8.07
N ALA A 297 18.23 -9.77 -8.36
CA ALA A 297 17.02 -9.96 -7.56
C ALA A 297 17.25 -10.81 -6.30
N ASP A 298 18.25 -11.69 -6.32
CA ASP A 298 18.60 -12.56 -5.21
C ASP A 298 19.51 -11.85 -4.22
N TRP A 299 18.87 -11.03 -3.38
CA TRP A 299 19.49 -10.36 -2.24
C TRP A 299 20.12 -11.31 -1.19
N THR A 300 19.93 -12.64 -1.33
CA THR A 300 20.53 -13.65 -0.45
C THR A 300 21.83 -14.25 -0.99
N GLN A 301 22.27 -13.85 -2.19
CA GLN A 301 23.58 -14.27 -2.68
C GLN A 301 24.68 -13.77 -1.73
N ILE A 302 25.44 -14.72 -1.20
CA ILE A 302 26.54 -14.56 -0.22
C ILE A 302 27.70 -13.66 -0.76
N GLY A 303 27.55 -13.08 -1.96
CA GLY A 303 28.48 -12.12 -2.55
C GLY A 303 28.26 -10.67 -2.12
N ASP A 304 27.18 -10.34 -1.41
CA ASP A 304 26.97 -8.99 -0.86
C ASP A 304 27.91 -8.76 0.35
N GLU A 305 28.85 -7.81 0.22
CA GLU A 305 29.76 -7.44 1.31
C GLU A 305 29.04 -6.94 2.56
N TYR A 306 27.83 -6.40 2.41
CA TYR A 306 26.99 -6.02 3.55
C TYR A 306 26.55 -7.24 4.34
N PHE A 307 26.16 -8.33 3.66
CA PHE A 307 25.70 -9.54 4.34
C PHE A 307 26.86 -10.34 4.95
N ASP A 308 27.99 -10.46 4.24
CA ASP A 308 29.16 -11.24 4.70
C ASP A 308 30.02 -10.48 5.73
N LYS A 309 30.22 -9.18 5.53
CA LYS A 309 31.19 -8.38 6.31
C LYS A 309 30.56 -7.22 7.08
N GLY A 310 29.26 -6.96 6.90
CA GLY A 310 28.61 -5.76 7.45
C GLY A 310 29.02 -4.46 6.75
N THR A 311 29.69 -4.54 5.59
CA THR A 311 30.19 -3.37 4.87
C THR A 311 29.10 -2.81 3.97
N LEU A 312 28.48 -1.70 4.39
CA LEU A 312 27.49 -1.02 3.54
C LEU A 312 28.21 -0.17 2.48
N ASN A 313 28.19 -0.63 1.24
CA ASN A 313 28.73 0.13 0.11
C ASN A 313 27.62 1.03 -0.46
N VAL A 314 27.49 2.24 0.08
CA VAL A 314 26.46 3.19 -0.35
C VAL A 314 26.83 3.73 -1.73
N PRO A 315 26.08 3.41 -2.81
CA PRO A 315 26.38 3.96 -4.12
C PRO A 315 26.23 5.50 -4.08
N PRO A 316 27.03 6.23 -4.88
CA PRO A 316 26.89 7.68 -4.95
C PRO A 316 25.47 8.03 -5.40
N ILE A 317 24.84 8.96 -4.67
CA ILE A 317 23.49 9.43 -4.99
C ILE A 317 23.48 9.93 -6.45
N PRO A 318 22.60 9.40 -7.31
CA PRO A 318 22.47 9.86 -8.69
C PRO A 318 22.27 11.37 -8.78
N LYS A 319 22.89 12.02 -9.76
CA LYS A 319 22.70 13.47 -10.01
C LYS A 319 21.22 13.79 -10.21
N GLY A 320 20.71 14.75 -9.46
CA GLY A 320 19.31 15.21 -9.52
C GLY A 320 18.36 14.57 -8.52
N ILE A 321 18.88 13.76 -7.58
CA ILE A 321 18.17 13.37 -6.35
C ILE A 321 18.68 14.30 -5.24
N ASP A 322 17.80 15.15 -4.73
CA ASP A 322 18.12 16.04 -3.61
C ASP A 322 18.09 15.23 -2.29
N PRO A 323 19.18 15.20 -1.50
CA PRO A 323 19.20 14.55 -0.20
C PRO A 323 18.48 15.33 0.91
N GLU A 324 17.92 16.51 0.64
CA GLU A 324 17.12 17.24 1.62
C GLU A 324 15.97 16.38 2.15
N THR A 325 15.74 16.49 3.46
CA THR A 325 14.75 15.67 4.14
C THR A 325 13.39 16.10 3.61
N ILE A 326 12.72 15.20 2.86
CA ILE A 326 11.40 15.38 2.22
C ILE A 326 10.40 16.12 3.15
N THR A 327 10.58 16.03 4.46
CA THR A 327 9.85 16.77 5.50
C THR A 327 9.77 18.29 5.27
N ASP A 328 10.85 18.97 4.90
CA ASP A 328 10.85 20.44 4.74
C ASP A 328 10.09 20.86 3.48
N GLU A 329 10.25 20.10 2.38
CA GLU A 329 9.48 20.27 1.15
C GLU A 329 7.99 19.91 1.34
N ILE A 330 7.67 18.88 2.14
CA ILE A 330 6.29 18.53 2.52
C ILE A 330 5.65 19.68 3.28
N VAL A 331 6.34 20.24 4.28
CA VAL A 331 5.82 21.38 5.06
C VAL A 331 5.60 22.59 4.16
N ALA A 332 6.52 22.87 3.24
CA ALA A 332 6.37 23.95 2.26
C ALA A 332 5.19 23.70 1.29
N ALA A 333 5.08 22.48 0.75
CA ALA A 333 4.02 22.09 -0.18
C ALA A 333 2.64 22.07 0.50
N GLU A 334 2.55 21.62 1.76
CA GLU A 334 1.33 21.71 2.57
C GLU A 334 0.95 23.18 2.81
N ALA A 335 1.91 24.03 3.14
CA ALA A 335 1.68 25.46 3.32
C ALA A 335 1.21 26.15 2.02
N GLU A 336 1.74 25.74 0.86
CA GLU A 336 1.27 26.24 -0.44
C GLU A 336 -0.12 25.71 -0.81
N ARG A 337 -0.39 24.41 -0.63
CA ARG A 337 -1.72 23.81 -0.85
C ARG A 337 -2.79 24.48 0.03
N GLN A 338 -2.44 24.85 1.26
CA GLN A 338 -3.33 25.60 2.16
C GLN A 338 -3.59 27.04 1.71
N LYS A 339 -2.64 27.69 1.00
CA LYS A 339 -2.84 29.03 0.43
C LYS A 339 -3.79 29.01 -0.76
N ILE A 340 -3.72 27.98 -1.60
CA ILE A 340 -4.58 27.81 -2.80
C ILE A 340 -6.04 27.53 -2.41
N ASN A 341 -6.27 26.86 -1.27
CA ASN A 341 -7.60 26.48 -0.79
C ASN A 341 -8.29 27.51 0.14
N LYS A 342 -7.77 28.75 0.26
CA LYS A 342 -8.51 29.81 0.95
C LYS A 342 -9.65 30.32 0.05
N PRO A 343 -10.92 30.28 0.49
CA PRO A 343 -11.99 30.92 -0.26
C PRO A 343 -11.70 32.43 -0.29
N VAL A 344 -11.62 32.97 -1.50
CA VAL A 344 -11.66 34.42 -1.73
C VAL A 344 -13.05 34.87 -1.30
N TYR A 345 -13.18 35.32 -0.05
CA TYR A 345 -14.30 36.19 0.31
C TYR A 345 -13.99 37.54 -0.32
N GLU A 346 -14.62 37.82 -1.46
CA GLU A 346 -14.65 39.12 -2.09
C GLU A 346 -15.24 40.15 -1.12
N GLN A 347 -14.61 41.33 -1.08
CA GLN A 347 -15.09 42.54 -0.42
C GLN A 347 -16.22 43.19 -1.21
#